data_AF-A0A835BEE5-F1
#
_entry.id   AF-A0A835BEE5-F1
#
_cell.length_a   1.000
_cell.length_b   1.000
_cell.length_c   1.000
_cell.angle_alpha   90.00
_cell.angle_beta   90.00
_cell.angle_gamma   90.00
#
_symmetry.space_group_name_H-M   'P 1'
#
loop_
_entity.id
_entity.type
_entity.pdbx_description
1 polymer ?
#
loop_
_entity_poly.entity_id
_entity_poly.type
_entity_poly.pdbx_seq_one_letter_code
_entity_poly.pdbx_strand_id
1 'polypeptide(L)' 'MHPKIVFLSGARMCASRVSNLCWRLCFHSCLPVSSVGHSGGLALFWEDSIKAHLLS' A
#
# COMPACT_ATOMS: atom_id res chain seq x y z
N MET A 1 17.41 0.73 -10.22
CA MET A 1 16.03 1.15 -10.57
C MET A 1 15.30 1.48 -9.28
N HIS A 2 14.58 2.60 -9.23
CA HIS A 2 13.76 3.02 -8.08
C HIS A 2 12.29 2.93 -8.50
N PRO A 3 11.50 1.98 -7.97
CA PRO A 3 10.10 1.83 -8.39
C PRO A 3 9.29 3.03 -7.91
N LYS A 4 8.48 3.62 -8.80
CA LYS A 4 7.60 4.74 -8.46
C LYS A 4 6.23 4.31 -7.93
N ILE A 5 5.88 3.05 -8.16
CA ILE A 5 4.64 2.40 -7.71
C ILE A 5 5.00 0.99 -7.23
N VAL A 6 4.43 0.56 -6.11
CA VAL A 6 4.55 -0.80 -5.58
C VAL A 6 3.16 -1.32 -5.22
N PHE A 7 2.87 -2.53 -5.69
CA PHE A 7 1.63 -3.25 -5.38
C PHE A 7 1.96 -4.48 -4.53
N LEU A 8 1.33 -4.61 -3.36
CA LEU A 8 1.40 -5.81 -2.54
C LEU A 8 0.02 -6.46 -2.47
N SER A 9 -0.04 -7.75 -2.80
CA SER A 9 -1.23 -8.57 -2.70
C SER A 9 -1.04 -9.73 -1.73
N GLY A 10 -2.13 -10.15 -1.08
CA GLY A 10 -2.09 -11.21 -0.07
C GLY A 10 -1.40 -10.78 1.23
N ALA A 11 -1.35 -9.48 1.51
CA ALA A 11 -0.73 -8.95 2.71
C ALA A 11 -1.55 -9.38 3.94
N ARG A 12 -1.00 -10.29 4.76
CA ARG A 12 -1.55 -10.69 6.07
C ARG A 12 -1.27 -9.64 7.16
N MET A 13 -1.24 -8.36 6.79
CA MET A 13 -0.91 -7.25 7.67
C MET A 13 -2.13 -6.34 7.83
N CYS A 14 -2.42 -5.95 9.06
CA CYS A 14 -3.40 -4.91 9.34
C CYS A 14 -2.92 -3.57 8.75
N ALA A 15 -3.88 -2.70 8.40
CA ALA A 15 -3.60 -1.44 7.71
C ALA A 15 -2.52 -0.58 8.41
N SER A 16 -2.54 -0.53 9.74
CA SER A 16 -1.54 0.20 10.54
C SER A 16 -0.10 -0.28 10.32
N ARG A 17 0.10 -1.60 10.18
CA ARG A 17 1.41 -2.21 9.93
C ARG A 17 1.88 -1.96 8.50
N VAL A 18 0.95 -1.91 7.55
CA VAL A 18 1.21 -1.57 6.15
C VAL A 18 1.57 -0.07 6.00
N SER A 19 0.88 0.83 6.71
CA SER A 19 1.23 2.26 6.71
C SER A 19 2.63 2.52 7.26
N ASN A 20 3.10 1.75 8.26
CA ASN A 20 4.49 1.84 8.74
C ASN A 20 5.49 1.42 7.65
N LEU A 21 5.11 0.47 6.77
CA LEU A 21 5.94 0.03 5.66
C LEU A 21 6.13 1.14 4.61
N CYS A 22 5.13 2.01 4.43
CA CYS A 22 5.21 3.16 3.51
C CYS A 22 6.44 4.04 3.81
N TRP A 23 6.61 4.42 5.07
CA TRP A 23 7.76 5.20 5.55
C TRP A 23 9.09 4.48 5.33
N ARG A 24 9.11 3.16 5.56
CA ARG A 24 10.33 2.35 5.39
C ARG A 24 10.72 2.14 3.93
N LEU A 25 9.78 2.29 3.02
CA LEU A 25 10.00 2.20 1.58
C LEU A 25 10.19 3.59 0.92
N CYS A 26 10.27 4.66 1.72
CA CYS A 26 10.39 6.04 1.24
C CYS A 26 9.25 6.49 0.31
N PHE A 27 8.07 5.88 0.43
CA PHE A 27 6.86 6.40 -0.19
C PHE A 27 6.15 7.31 0.83
N HIS A 28 5.55 8.40 0.37
CA HIS A 28 4.72 9.26 1.23
C HIS A 28 3.24 8.95 1.11
N SER A 29 2.84 8.29 0.01
CA SER A 29 1.45 7.92 -0.26
C SER A 29 1.26 6.40 -0.21
N CYS A 30 0.27 5.94 0.58
CA CYS A 30 -0.15 4.54 0.62
C CYS A 30 -1.66 4.37 0.75
N LEU A 31 -2.16 3.27 0.18
CA LEU A 31 -3.54 2.82 0.29
C LEU A 31 -3.55 1.35 0.77
N PRO A 32 -3.59 1.12 2.09
CA PRO A 32 -3.79 -0.21 2.64
C PRO A 32 -5.28 -0.59 2.62
N VAL A 33 -5.58 -1.79 2.13
CA VAL A 33 -6.90 -2.41 2.20
C VAL A 33 -6.77 -3.68 3.02
N SER A 34 -7.33 -3.69 4.23
CA SER A 34 -7.29 -4.86 5.09
C SER A 34 -8.52 -5.74 4.85
N SER A 35 -8.30 -7.04 4.70
CA SER A 35 -9.37 -8.03 4.72
C SER A 35 -9.36 -8.72 6.08
N VAL A 36 -10.20 -8.26 7.01
CA VAL A 36 -10.22 -8.81 8.37
C VAL A 36 -10.78 -10.24 8.31
N GLY A 37 -10.04 -11.21 8.86
CA GLY A 37 -10.44 -12.62 8.87
C GLY A 37 -10.12 -13.41 7.59
N HIS A 38 -9.65 -12.76 6.53
CA HIS A 38 -9.25 -13.39 5.27
C HIS A 38 -7.80 -13.02 4.89
N SER A 39 -7.09 -13.90 4.19
CA SER A 39 -5.69 -13.70 3.78
C SER A 39 -5.49 -12.67 2.64
N GLY A 40 -6.52 -11.91 2.28
CA GLY A 40 -6.60 -11.13 1.04
C GLY A 40 -6.28 -9.63 1.13
N GLY A 41 -5.53 -9.18 2.14
CA GLY A 41 -5.16 -7.76 2.24
C GLY A 41 -4.36 -7.26 1.03
N LEU A 42 -4.58 -6.01 0.64
CA LEU A 42 -3.89 -5.33 -0.46
C LEU A 42 -3.20 -4.07 0.06
N ALA A 43 -2.12 -3.66 -0.60
CA ALA A 43 -1.50 -2.37 -0.36
C ALA A 43 -0.95 -1.78 -1.66
N LEU A 44 -1.25 -0.51 -1.90
CA LEU A 44 -0.65 0.27 -2.97
C LEU A 44 0.24 1.35 -2.35
N PHE A 45 1.45 1.50 -2.88
CA PHE A 45 2.38 2.60 -2.54
C PHE A 45 2.76 3.33 -3.81
N TRP A 46 2.87 4.65 -3.74
CA TRP A 46 3.30 5.45 -4.88
C TRP A 46 4.01 6.72 -4.42
N GLU A 47 4.84 7.26 -5.32
CA GLU A 47 5.50 8.55 -5.14
C GLU A 47 4.49 9.70 -5.31
N ASP A 48 4.67 10.83 -4.60
CA ASP A 48 3.74 11.97 -4.63
C ASP A 48 3.56 12.62 -6.00
N SER A 49 4.50 12.40 -6.92
CA SER A 49 4.37 12.84 -8.32
C SER A 49 3.22 12.14 -9.06
N ILE A 50 2.70 11.04 -8.53
CA ILE A 50 1.64 10.22 -9.13
C ILE A 50 0.31 10.52 -8.46
N LYS A 51 -0.67 10.92 -9.27
CA LYS A 51 -2.07 11.04 -8.84
C LYS A 51 -2.78 9.69 -9.02
N ALA A 52 -3.13 9.06 -7.91
CA ALA A 52 -3.94 7.85 -7.90
C ALA A 52 -5.40 8.20 -7.61
N HIS A 53 -6.32 7.57 -8.34
CA HIS A 53 -7.76 7.69 -8.12
C HIS A 53 -8.32 6.29 -7.81
N LEU A 54 -8.97 6.16 -6.66
CA LEU A 54 -9.76 4.98 -6.35
C LEU A 54 -11.11 5.10 -7.04
N LEU A 55 -11.45 4.12 -7.88
CA LEU A 55 -12.76 4.01 -8.54
C LEU A 55 -13.61 3.01 -7.74
N SER A 56 -14.89 3.32 -7.50
CA SER A 56 -15.84 2.46 -6.78
C SER A 56 -16.80 1.76 -7.71
#